data_AF-A0A961V9F9-F1
#
_entry.id   AF-A0A961V9F9-F1
#
_cell.length_a   1.000
_cell.length_b   1.000
_cell.length_c   1.000
_cell.angle_alpha   90.00
_cell.angle_beta   90.00
_cell.angle_gamma   90.00
#
_symmetry.space_group_name_H-M   'P 1'
#
loop_
_entity.id
_entity.type
_entity.pdbx_description
1 polymer ?
#
loop_
_entity_poly.entity_id
_entity_poly.type
_entity_poly.pdbx_seq_one_letter_code
_entity_poly.pdbx_strand_id
1 'polypeptide(L)' 'MSETGQKQLLHLVFGGELDDVANLHFRDLDDLDIVGIYPNYAKAYDAWKSAAQSTVDNAHMRYFIV' A
#
# COMPACT_ATOMS: atom_id res chain seq x y z
N MET A 1 -2.76 13.36 -34.94
CA MET A 1 -2.75 13.93 -33.58
C MET A 1 -2.62 12.75 -32.64
N SER A 2 -1.41 12.45 -32.20
CA SER A 2 -1.18 11.33 -31.29
C SER A 2 -1.70 11.76 -29.92
N GLU A 3 -2.85 11.25 -29.49
CA GLU A 3 -3.25 11.29 -28.09
C GLU A 3 -2.11 10.65 -27.30
N THR A 4 -1.36 11.48 -26.58
CA THR A 4 -0.46 11.02 -25.53
C THR A 4 -1.33 10.41 -24.46
N GLY A 5 -1.66 9.13 -24.64
CA GLY A 5 -2.33 8.30 -23.65
C GLY A 5 -1.53 8.43 -22.37
N GLN A 6 -2.04 9.25 -21.44
CA GLN A 6 -1.47 9.47 -20.12
C GLN A 6 -1.20 8.08 -19.56
N LYS A 7 0.08 7.75 -19.36
CA LYS A 7 0.52 6.44 -18.90
C LYS A 7 -0.30 6.11 -17.66
N GLN A 8 -1.15 5.09 -17.74
CA GLN A 8 -1.94 4.65 -16.60
C GLN A 8 -0.97 4.08 -15.57
N LEU A 9 -0.55 4.93 -14.63
CA LEU A 9 0.26 4.54 -13.49
C LEU A 9 -0.72 4.06 -12.42
N LEU A 10 -0.90 2.75 -12.38
CA LEU A 10 -1.66 2.09 -11.34
C LEU A 10 -0.79 2.03 -10.10
N HIS A 11 -1.35 2.44 -8.97
CA HIS A 11 -0.69 2.38 -7.67
C HIS A 11 -1.35 1.32 -6.82
N LEU A 12 -0.57 0.32 -6.41
CA LEU A 12 -1.04 -0.74 -5.54
C LEU A 12 -0.77 -0.35 -4.09
N VAL A 13 -1.82 -0.39 -3.27
CA VAL A 13 -1.72 -0.22 -1.82
C VAL A 13 -1.94 -1.57 -1.17
N PHE A 14 -0.94 -2.01 -0.41
CA PHE A 14 -0.98 -3.26 0.34
C PHE A 14 -0.21 -3.08 1.65
N GLY A 15 -0.50 -3.92 2.63
CA GLY A 15 0.20 -3.95 3.90
C GLY A 15 0.22 -5.35 4.47
N GLY A 16 0.90 -5.47 5.59
CA GLY A 16 1.05 -6.74 6.26
C GLY A 16 1.85 -6.56 7.53
N GLU A 17 1.88 -7.62 8.33
CA GLU A 17 2.66 -7.64 9.55
C GLU A 17 4.13 -7.88 9.22
N LEU A 18 5.00 -6.99 9.67
CA LEU A 18 6.45 -7.13 9.53
C LEU A 18 7.02 -7.98 10.67
N ASP A 19 7.96 -8.85 10.32
CA ASP A 19 8.63 -9.69 11.30
C ASP A 19 9.58 -8.87 12.19
N ASP A 20 10.18 -7.82 11.61
CA ASP A 20 10.99 -6.82 12.28
C ASP A 20 10.69 -5.43 11.71
N VAL A 21 10.59 -4.42 12.56
CA VAL A 21 10.33 -3.03 12.14
C VAL A 21 11.53 -2.45 11.37
N ALA A 22 12.74 -2.98 11.60
CA ALA A 22 13.95 -2.54 10.91
C ALA A 22 14.13 -3.17 9.52
N ASN A 23 13.54 -4.35 9.29
CA ASN A 23 13.66 -5.09 8.04
C ASN A 23 12.30 -5.13 7.35
N LEU A 24 12.20 -4.72 6.09
CA LEU A 24 10.95 -4.73 5.32
C LEU A 24 10.56 -6.16 4.88
N HIS A 25 10.57 -7.10 5.82
CA HIS A 25 10.18 -8.49 5.63
C HIS A 25 8.84 -8.72 6.30
N PHE A 26 7.85 -9.11 5.50
CA PHE A 26 6.56 -9.55 6.01
C PHE A 26 6.71 -10.91 6.68
N ARG A 27 6.08 -11.05 7.85
CA ARG A 27 6.05 -12.29 8.61
C ARG A 27 5.28 -13.38 7.86
N ASP A 28 4.17 -12.99 7.23
CA ASP A 28 3.34 -13.87 6.42
C ASP A 28 3.01 -13.16 5.10
N LEU A 29 3.26 -13.85 3.99
CA LEU A 29 2.96 -13.36 2.64
C LEU A 29 1.54 -13.74 2.21
N ASP A 30 0.96 -14.78 2.81
CA ASP A 30 -0.41 -15.23 2.53
C ASP A 30 -1.43 -14.34 3.26
N ASP A 31 -1.05 -13.74 4.39
CA ASP A 31 -1.87 -12.81 5.18
C ASP A 31 -1.61 -11.32 4.84
N LEU A 32 -1.20 -11.03 3.61
CA LEU A 32 -1.06 -9.65 3.14
C LEU A 32 -2.43 -9.00 2.98
N ASP A 33 -2.59 -7.82 3.58
CA ASP A 33 -3.78 -7.00 3.44
C ASP A 33 -3.68 -6.13 2.17
N ILE A 34 -4.45 -6.51 1.15
CA ILE A 34 -4.55 -5.75 -0.09
C ILE A 34 -5.68 -4.73 0.01
N VAL A 35 -5.31 -3.47 0.22
CA VAL A 35 -6.26 -2.35 0.31
C VAL A 35 -6.89 -2.04 -1.05
N GLY A 36 -6.09 -2.07 -2.13
CA GLY A 36 -6.61 -1.92 -3.49
C GLY A 36 -5.63 -1.29 -4.49
N ILE A 37 -6.11 -1.11 -5.73
CA ILE A 37 -5.35 -0.50 -6.84
C ILE A 37 -6.01 0.81 -7.24
N TYR A 38 -5.22 1.87 -7.35
CA TYR A 38 -5.70 3.24 -7.57
C TYR A 38 -5.10 3.86 -8.83
N PRO A 39 -5.82 4.78 -9.51
CA PRO A 39 -5.39 5.37 -10.76
C PRO A 39 -4.41 6.54 -10.62
N ASN A 40 -4.11 6.97 -9.39
CA ASN A 40 -3.15 8.03 -9.10
C ASN A 40 -2.64 7.95 -7.65
N TYR A 41 -1.47 8.55 -7.41
CA TYR A 41 -0.82 8.51 -6.09
C TYR A 41 -1.65 9.18 -4.99
N ALA A 42 -2.38 10.26 -5.30
CA ALA A 42 -3.20 10.95 -4.30
C ALA A 42 -4.28 10.03 -3.70
N LYS A 43 -5.01 9.30 -4.56
CA LYS A 43 -6.01 8.32 -4.12
C LYS A 43 -5.38 7.13 -3.38
N ALA A 44 -4.22 6.66 -3.85
CA ALA A 44 -3.48 5.61 -3.16
C ALA A 44 -3.00 6.05 -1.77
N TYR A 45 -2.56 7.30 -1.65
CA TYR A 45 -2.10 7.88 -0.39
C TYR A 45 -3.24 8.04 0.62
N ASP A 46 -4.42 8.48 0.18
CA ASP A 46 -5.59 8.56 1.05
C ASP A 46 -6.00 7.18 1.59
N ALA A 47 -6.00 6.16 0.72
CA ALA A 47 -6.28 4.79 1.10
C ALA A 47 -5.24 4.22 2.07
N TRP A 48 -3.95 4.38 1.74
CA TRP A 48 -2.83 3.99 2.60
C TRP A 48 -2.91 4.66 3.98
N LYS A 49 -3.20 5.96 4.02
CA LYS A 49 -3.32 6.72 5.26
C LYS A 49 -4.45 6.19 6.12
N SER A 50 -5.61 5.91 5.53
CA SER A 50 -6.75 5.34 6.26
C SER A 50 -6.44 3.95 6.81
N ALA A 51 -5.77 3.10 6.03
CA ALA A 51 -5.38 1.75 6.45
C ALA A 51 -4.34 1.81 7.58
N ALA A 52 -3.26 2.58 7.39
CA ALA A 52 -2.21 2.76 8.39
C ALA A 52 -2.72 3.41 9.69
N GLN A 53 -3.69 4.32 9.61
CA GLN A 53 -4.32 4.90 10.81
C GLN A 53 -5.22 3.90 11.55
N SER A 54 -5.84 2.96 10.83
CA SER A 54 -6.69 1.93 11.45
C SER A 54 -5.87 0.88 12.20
N THR A 55 -4.60 0.71 11.85
CA THR A 55 -3.71 -0.30 12.44
C THR A 55 -2.68 0.30 13.40
N VAL A 56 -2.93 1.49 13.95
CA VAL A 56 -2.01 2.17 14.90
C VAL A 56 -1.71 1.31 16.14
N ASP A 57 -2.66 0.49 16.57
CA ASP A 57 -2.50 -0.41 17.71
C ASP A 57 -1.58 -1.62 17.40
N ASN A 58 -1.33 -1.91 16.11
CA ASN A 58 -0.41 -2.96 15.70
C ASN A 58 0.90 -2.36 15.19
N ALA A 59 1.91 -2.32 16.06
CA ALA A 59 3.22 -1.73 15.77
C ALA A 59 3.97 -2.41 14.61
N HIS A 60 3.64 -3.64 14.29
CA HIS A 60 4.25 -4.40 13.20
C HIS A 60 3.50 -4.26 11.88
N MET A 61 2.27 -3.74 11.90
CA MET A 61 1.48 -3.60 10.69
C MET A 61 1.96 -2.37 9.90
N ARG A 62 2.38 -2.61 8.66
CA ARG A 62 2.89 -1.56 7.78
C ARG A 62 2.26 -1.66 6.41
N TYR A 63 1.84 -0.52 5.88
CA TYR A 63 1.29 -0.39 4.53
C TYR A 63 2.27 0.35 3.61
N PHE A 64 2.24 -0.01 2.34
CA PHE A 64 3.10 0.50 1.27
C PHE A 64 2.26 0.88 0.05
N ILE A 65 2.81 1.79 -0.75
CA ILE A 65 2.28 2.20 -2.05
C ILE A 65 3.37 1.90 -3.09
N VAL A 66 3.06 1.11 -4.11
CA VAL A 66 3.94 0.76 -5.25
C VAL A 66 3.37 1.27 -6.55
#